data_AF-A0A1F9VLW1-F1
#
_entry.id   AF-A0A1F9VLW1-F1
#
_cell.length_a   1.000
_cell.length_b   1.000
_cell.length_c   1.000
_cell.angle_alpha   90.00
_cell.angle_beta   90.00
_cell.angle_gamma   90.00
#
_symmetry.space_group_name_H-M   'P 1'
#
loop_
_entity.id
_entity.type
_entity.pdbx_description
1 polymer ?
#
loop_
_entity_poly.entity_id
_entity_poly.type
_entity_poly.pdbx_seq_one_letter_code
_entity_poly.pdbx_strand_id
1 'polypeptide(L)'
;MRKEALMRESSKKVLSLIFGSLFIALLSGYGWDHAVAYEGFGATTPGGSGGEVVHVTNLDDSGPGSLRDALSEGNRTVVFDVGGEILLSSAIRVTGAFITIDGFSAPSPGITLRGAGLSLFGTNGAHDIIIQGIRIRDASALSSTDGITIAYGAYNIVVDHVSIAGSIDGNIDITFDSHDVTVSWSILAGSGKNMLIKYNPSRVTLHHNIFTENLTRSPEVRIDQAGTPATDTTLDMRNNLIWDWDNGYGTFVWYGPQVNIVNNVYSSPGSLATDREEALIVCKAGSKQSACQDPLSYAQAYLDGNFSADGLGVKINSGGNASTPFPAPPVDAEDACSAANKVLADAGVRPLDLADQQYLSLISLSTCVADLWVSSLSAPGSAKVGSVISVTDSTKNAGPAPTGPSITSFYFSTNNTYGPGDTLLNSRTVPALDPGERNSASTSVTVPMGTPAGTYFILAVADANNDMTESNESNNLNYRSIAIGPDLIVSALSAPRTAGAGSSISVSDTIKNQGADTAAASTTKFYHSTNRTYNSGDVFLGSRMVPSLAPGATSPGSTPVNIPSGIKAGTYYIIAVADGDGVVPESTESNNTKPKAIGIP
;
A
#
# COMPACT_ATOMS: atom_id res chain seq x y z
N MET A 1 -66.57 -0.71 -43.95
CA MET A 1 -65.97 0.51 -44.56
C MET A 1 -65.07 1.13 -43.50
N ARG A 2 -63.77 0.79 -43.47
CA ARG A 2 -62.65 1.45 -44.19
C ARG A 2 -62.48 2.90 -43.67
N LYS A 3 -61.35 3.36 -43.12
CA LYS A 3 -59.92 3.00 -43.15
C LYS A 3 -59.29 3.44 -41.81
N GLU A 4 -58.40 2.76 -41.10
CA GLU A 4 -57.06 2.21 -41.41
C GLU A 4 -56.01 3.24 -41.88
N ALA A 5 -55.05 3.49 -40.98
CA ALA A 5 -53.60 3.26 -41.16
C ALA A 5 -52.65 4.41 -41.59
N LEU A 6 -51.45 4.33 -40.99
CA LEU A 6 -50.09 4.54 -41.55
C LEU A 6 -49.29 5.84 -41.23
N MET A 7 -48.09 5.56 -40.68
CA MET A 7 -46.75 6.07 -41.06
C MET A 7 -46.31 7.46 -40.56
N ARG A 8 -45.17 7.56 -39.84
CA ARG A 8 -43.75 7.51 -40.29
C ARG A 8 -43.30 8.75 -41.08
N GLU A 9 -42.15 9.26 -40.65
CA GLU A 9 -41.19 10.11 -41.38
C GLU A 9 -41.52 11.58 -41.70
N SER A 10 -40.75 12.49 -41.09
CA SER A 10 -39.83 13.40 -41.80
C SER A 10 -39.12 14.31 -40.76
N SER A 11 -37.86 14.07 -40.41
CA SER A 11 -36.62 14.33 -41.18
C SER A 11 -36.12 15.78 -41.15
N LYS A 12 -34.91 15.94 -40.57
CA LYS A 12 -33.73 16.64 -41.14
C LYS A 12 -33.75 18.18 -41.03
N LYS A 13 -32.68 18.94 -40.72
CA LYS A 13 -31.19 18.84 -40.70
C LYS A 13 -30.71 20.16 -40.03
N VAL A 14 -29.53 20.33 -39.40
CA VAL A 14 -28.15 20.51 -39.95
C VAL A 14 -27.22 20.65 -38.70
N LEU A 15 -26.25 19.75 -38.42
CA LEU A 15 -24.81 19.72 -38.79
C LEU A 15 -23.94 20.72 -37.98
N SER A 16 -22.86 20.40 -37.25
CA SER A 16 -21.60 19.67 -37.60
C SER A 16 -20.78 19.41 -36.30
N LEU A 17 -20.36 18.18 -35.95
CA LEU A 17 -19.06 17.47 -36.22
C LEU A 17 -17.82 18.13 -35.56
N ILE A 18 -16.95 17.39 -34.83
CA ILE A 18 -15.87 16.51 -35.35
C ILE A 18 -15.39 15.44 -34.32
N PHE A 19 -15.38 14.16 -34.77
CA PHE A 19 -14.49 12.96 -34.57
C PHE A 19 -13.79 12.66 -33.23
N GLY A 20 -13.62 11.42 -32.74
CA GLY A 20 -13.67 10.02 -33.25
C GLY A 20 -12.79 9.19 -32.27
N SER A 21 -13.00 7.93 -31.89
CA SER A 21 -13.38 6.74 -32.65
C SER A 21 -13.89 5.65 -31.69
N LEU A 22 -15.04 5.05 -32.02
CA LEU A 22 -15.61 3.86 -31.41
C LEU A 22 -15.36 2.70 -32.38
N PHE A 23 -14.63 1.66 -31.97
CA PHE A 23 -14.46 0.44 -32.76
C PHE A 23 -15.47 -0.60 -32.27
N ILE A 24 -16.39 -0.98 -33.15
CA ILE A 24 -17.24 -2.17 -33.03
C ILE A 24 -16.48 -3.31 -33.71
N ALA A 25 -16.28 -4.43 -33.00
CA ALA A 25 -16.01 -5.72 -33.63
C ALA A 25 -16.99 -6.74 -33.03
N LEU A 26 -17.81 -7.35 -33.89
CA LEU A 26 -18.67 -8.48 -33.57
C LEU A 26 -18.42 -9.57 -34.62
N LEU A 27 -18.15 -10.78 -34.09
CA LEU A 27 -18.10 -12.11 -34.71
C LEU A 27 -16.80 -12.57 -35.38
N SER A 28 -15.97 -13.30 -34.61
CA SER A 28 -15.58 -14.69 -34.92
C SER A 28 -14.75 -15.30 -33.78
N GLY A 29 -15.22 -16.42 -33.21
CA GLY A 29 -14.43 -17.35 -32.38
C GLY A 29 -14.22 -16.96 -30.91
N TYR A 30 -14.79 -17.75 -29.99
CA TYR A 30 -14.22 -17.90 -28.65
C TYR A 30 -12.88 -18.62 -28.82
N GLY A 31 -11.82 -17.87 -29.11
CA GLY A 31 -10.45 -18.28 -28.92
C GLY A 31 -9.88 -17.35 -27.88
N TRP A 32 -9.65 -17.84 -26.66
CA TRP A 32 -8.69 -17.18 -25.78
C TRP A 32 -7.35 -17.21 -26.51
N ASP A 33 -6.88 -16.04 -26.95
CA ASP A 33 -5.58 -15.89 -27.62
C ASP A 33 -4.49 -16.02 -26.53
N HIS A 34 -4.08 -17.25 -26.21
CA HIS A 34 -3.02 -17.57 -25.25
C HIS A 34 -1.62 -17.25 -25.82
N ALA A 35 -1.43 -16.03 -26.32
CA ALA A 35 -0.14 -15.52 -26.77
C ALA A 35 0.60 -14.78 -25.63
N VAL A 36 0.40 -15.19 -24.37
CA VAL A 36 1.21 -14.71 -23.25
C VAL A 36 2.37 -15.69 -23.06
N ALA A 37 3.60 -15.19 -23.11
CA ALA A 37 4.77 -16.01 -22.84
C ALA A 37 4.80 -16.41 -21.36
N TYR A 38 5.18 -17.65 -21.06
CA TYR A 38 5.40 -18.08 -19.68
C TYR A 38 6.56 -17.31 -19.05
N GLU A 39 6.51 -17.12 -17.74
CA GLU A 39 7.53 -16.43 -16.96
C GLU A 39 8.19 -17.36 -15.93
N GLY A 40 9.25 -16.88 -15.27
CA GLY A 40 9.93 -17.67 -14.26
C GLY A 40 10.86 -18.77 -14.79
N PHE A 41 11.26 -19.68 -13.92
CA PHE A 41 12.27 -20.71 -14.22
C PHE A 41 11.81 -21.75 -15.25
N GLY A 42 10.51 -22.03 -15.35
CA GLY A 42 9.95 -22.91 -16.38
C GLY A 42 9.70 -22.22 -17.73
N ALA A 43 9.92 -20.91 -17.86
CA ALA A 43 9.49 -20.11 -19.02
C ALA A 43 9.95 -20.62 -20.38
N THR A 44 11.14 -21.23 -20.45
CA THR A 44 11.73 -21.72 -21.71
C THR A 44 11.30 -23.14 -22.06
N THR A 45 10.37 -23.73 -21.32
CA THR A 45 9.87 -25.08 -21.56
C THR A 45 9.23 -25.16 -22.95
N PRO A 46 9.73 -26.02 -23.86
CA PRO A 46 9.21 -26.12 -25.23
C PRO A 46 7.90 -26.91 -25.32
N GLY A 47 7.58 -27.74 -24.31
CA GLY A 47 6.43 -28.62 -24.33
C GLY A 47 6.43 -29.55 -25.56
N GLY A 48 5.25 -29.82 -26.10
CA GLY A 48 5.03 -30.62 -27.30
C GLY A 48 5.18 -29.88 -28.63
N SER A 49 5.77 -28.68 -28.62
CA SER A 49 5.88 -27.85 -29.82
C SER A 49 6.70 -28.53 -30.92
N GLY A 50 6.16 -28.59 -32.14
CA GLY A 50 6.76 -29.30 -33.27
C GLY A 50 6.60 -30.83 -33.24
N GLY A 51 5.98 -31.38 -32.21
CA GLY A 51 5.62 -32.79 -32.08
C GLY A 51 4.30 -33.18 -32.75
N GLU A 52 3.86 -34.42 -32.52
CA GLU A 52 2.56 -34.92 -32.98
C GLU A 52 1.41 -34.27 -32.20
N VAL A 53 0.29 -33.96 -32.87
CA VAL A 53 -0.95 -33.57 -32.18
C VAL A 53 -1.78 -34.83 -31.92
N VAL A 54 -1.94 -35.20 -30.65
CA VAL A 54 -2.66 -36.40 -30.21
C VAL A 54 -4.01 -35.99 -29.64
N HIS A 55 -5.08 -36.57 -30.16
CA HIS A 55 -6.45 -36.25 -29.76
C HIS A 55 -6.97 -37.25 -28.72
N VAL A 56 -7.38 -36.74 -27.56
CA VAL A 56 -8.20 -37.45 -26.59
C VAL A 56 -9.64 -37.44 -27.09
N THR A 57 -10.19 -38.61 -27.35
CA THR A 57 -11.49 -38.80 -28.04
C THR A 57 -12.55 -39.46 -27.17
N ASN A 58 -12.18 -39.89 -25.96
CA ASN A 58 -13.11 -40.45 -24.97
C ASN A 58 -12.71 -40.06 -23.54
N LEU A 59 -13.64 -40.26 -22.61
CA LEU A 59 -13.47 -39.97 -21.18
C LEU A 59 -13.14 -41.22 -20.36
N ASP A 60 -12.76 -42.33 -21.01
CA ASP A 60 -12.39 -43.56 -20.33
C ASP A 60 -11.05 -43.37 -19.61
N ASP A 61 -10.85 -44.06 -18.49
CA ASP A 61 -9.59 -43.97 -17.72
C ASP A 61 -8.36 -44.47 -18.51
N SER A 62 -8.55 -45.43 -19.42
CA SER A 62 -7.47 -46.10 -20.15
C SER A 62 -7.95 -46.68 -21.48
N GLY A 63 -7.01 -47.05 -22.34
CA GLY A 63 -7.27 -47.62 -23.66
C GLY A 63 -7.18 -46.57 -24.78
N PRO A 64 -7.21 -47.02 -26.04
CA PRO A 64 -6.98 -46.15 -27.19
C PRO A 64 -7.87 -44.90 -27.17
N GLY A 65 -7.25 -43.73 -27.36
CA GLY A 65 -7.95 -42.44 -27.41
C GLY A 65 -8.29 -41.83 -26.06
N SER A 66 -7.87 -42.43 -24.95
CA SER A 66 -7.97 -41.82 -23.62
C SER A 66 -6.80 -40.89 -23.32
N LEU A 67 -6.94 -40.04 -22.30
CA LEU A 67 -5.83 -39.19 -21.82
C LEU A 67 -4.63 -40.01 -21.35
N ARG A 68 -4.87 -41.15 -20.68
CA ARG A 68 -3.79 -42.02 -20.19
C ARG A 68 -2.98 -42.64 -21.34
N ASP A 69 -3.67 -43.01 -22.42
CA ASP A 69 -3.02 -43.49 -23.64
C ASP A 69 -2.21 -42.37 -24.31
N ALA A 70 -2.79 -41.17 -24.43
CA ALA A 70 -2.11 -40.01 -24.99
C ALA A 70 -0.82 -39.65 -24.23
N LEU A 71 -0.81 -39.78 -22.89
CA LEU A 71 0.33 -39.46 -22.02
C LEU A 71 1.31 -40.61 -21.79
N SER A 72 1.14 -41.72 -22.51
CA SER A 72 2.02 -42.90 -22.40
C SER A 72 3.35 -42.76 -23.18
N GLU A 73 3.48 -41.71 -23.99
CA GLU A 73 4.65 -41.44 -24.83
C GLU A 73 4.92 -39.92 -24.92
N GLY A 74 6.13 -39.54 -25.37
CA GLY A 74 6.56 -38.14 -25.47
C GLY A 74 6.37 -37.48 -26.84
N ASN A 75 6.96 -36.29 -26.98
CA ASN A 75 7.06 -35.47 -28.21
C ASN A 75 5.71 -35.18 -28.88
N ARG A 76 4.77 -34.65 -28.11
CA ARG A 76 3.38 -34.46 -28.54
C ARG A 76 2.65 -33.33 -27.83
N THR A 77 1.70 -32.74 -28.55
CA THR A 77 0.67 -31.88 -28.00
C THR A 77 -0.62 -32.67 -27.87
N VAL A 78 -1.08 -32.89 -26.64
CA VAL A 78 -2.33 -33.58 -26.32
C VAL A 78 -3.47 -32.56 -26.29
N VAL A 79 -4.45 -32.75 -27.16
CA VAL A 79 -5.68 -31.95 -27.28
C VAL A 79 -6.91 -32.81 -27.04
N PHE A 80 -8.06 -32.20 -26.80
CA PHE A 80 -9.28 -32.88 -26.39
C PHE A 80 -10.42 -32.62 -27.37
N ASP A 81 -10.93 -33.67 -28.00
CA ASP A 81 -12.16 -33.62 -28.81
C ASP A 81 -13.43 -33.77 -27.95
N VAL A 82 -13.25 -34.15 -26.68
CA VAL A 82 -14.31 -34.39 -25.70
C VAL A 82 -14.11 -33.54 -24.44
N GLY A 83 -15.22 -33.14 -23.83
CA GLY A 83 -15.25 -32.37 -22.59
C GLY A 83 -16.08 -33.11 -21.54
N GLY A 84 -15.68 -33.02 -20.29
CA GLY A 84 -16.31 -33.71 -19.18
C GLY A 84 -15.31 -34.23 -18.17
N GLU A 85 -15.76 -35.19 -17.38
CA GLU A 85 -14.99 -35.77 -16.29
C GLU A 85 -14.38 -37.11 -16.69
N ILE A 86 -13.09 -37.28 -16.43
CA ILE A 86 -12.38 -38.56 -16.50
C ILE A 86 -12.23 -39.06 -15.07
N LEU A 87 -12.95 -40.14 -14.73
CA LEU A 87 -12.83 -40.78 -13.44
C LEU A 87 -11.61 -41.71 -13.44
N LEU A 88 -10.57 -41.32 -12.71
CA LEU A 88 -9.29 -42.03 -12.73
C LEU A 88 -9.26 -43.21 -11.76
N SER A 89 -8.78 -44.36 -12.25
CA SER A 89 -8.52 -45.55 -11.42
C SER A 89 -7.16 -45.51 -10.71
N SER A 90 -6.30 -44.58 -11.09
CA SER A 90 -4.97 -44.33 -10.51
C SER A 90 -4.41 -43.03 -11.07
N ALA A 91 -3.37 -42.47 -10.44
CA ALA A 91 -2.66 -41.35 -11.02
C ALA A 91 -2.17 -41.70 -12.45
N ILE A 92 -2.24 -40.75 -13.38
CA ILE A 92 -1.65 -40.92 -14.70
C ILE A 92 -0.16 -40.61 -14.59
N ARG A 93 0.66 -41.65 -14.74
CA ARG A 93 2.11 -41.50 -14.84
C ARG A 93 2.43 -40.98 -16.23
N VAL A 94 2.90 -39.73 -16.31
CA VAL A 94 3.35 -39.13 -17.56
C VAL A 94 4.69 -39.75 -17.91
N THR A 95 4.78 -40.37 -19.08
CA THR A 95 5.99 -41.07 -19.54
C THR A 95 6.56 -40.40 -20.78
N GLY A 96 7.84 -40.05 -20.74
CA GLY A 96 8.52 -39.31 -21.80
C GLY A 96 8.57 -37.80 -21.56
N ALA A 97 9.13 -37.10 -22.55
CA ALA A 97 9.44 -35.68 -22.51
C ALA A 97 8.78 -34.93 -23.67
N PHE A 98 8.83 -33.59 -23.66
CA PHE A 98 8.29 -32.74 -24.72
C PHE A 98 6.78 -32.95 -24.90
N ILE A 99 6.02 -32.69 -23.84
CA ILE A 99 4.57 -32.88 -23.83
C ILE A 99 3.88 -31.56 -23.52
N THR A 100 2.85 -31.20 -24.29
CA THR A 100 1.89 -30.17 -23.90
C THR A 100 0.53 -30.82 -23.68
N ILE A 101 -0.05 -30.66 -22.49
CA ILE A 101 -1.46 -30.99 -22.22
C ILE A 101 -2.26 -29.71 -22.36
N ASP A 102 -2.99 -29.58 -23.46
CA ASP A 102 -3.78 -28.39 -23.76
C ASP A 102 -5.26 -28.60 -23.46
N GLY A 103 -5.62 -28.46 -22.18
CA GLY A 103 -7.01 -28.60 -21.71
C GLY A 103 -7.98 -27.55 -22.27
N PHE A 104 -7.48 -26.42 -22.78
CA PHE A 104 -8.32 -25.38 -23.39
C PHE A 104 -8.94 -25.80 -24.72
N SER A 105 -8.39 -26.83 -25.36
CA SER A 105 -8.97 -27.42 -26.57
C SER A 105 -10.28 -28.18 -26.29
N ALA A 106 -10.52 -28.61 -25.04
CA ALA A 106 -11.71 -29.38 -24.68
C ALA A 106 -12.99 -28.56 -24.87
N PRO A 107 -14.04 -29.13 -25.50
CA PRO A 107 -15.35 -28.47 -25.54
C PRO A 107 -15.92 -28.30 -24.13
N SER A 108 -16.87 -27.37 -23.98
CA SER A 108 -17.58 -27.14 -22.72
C SER A 108 -18.07 -28.46 -22.10
N PRO A 109 -17.85 -28.72 -20.79
CA PRO A 109 -17.40 -27.77 -19.76
C PRO A 109 -15.87 -27.66 -19.57
N GLY A 110 -15.06 -28.16 -20.50
CA GLY A 110 -13.63 -28.39 -20.33
C GLY A 110 -13.35 -29.81 -19.82
N ILE A 111 -12.12 -30.09 -19.38
CA ILE A 111 -11.74 -31.41 -18.88
C ILE A 111 -11.44 -31.39 -17.37
N THR A 112 -12.00 -32.37 -16.65
CA THR A 112 -11.77 -32.57 -15.22
C THR A 112 -11.27 -33.99 -14.96
N LEU A 113 -10.15 -34.11 -14.26
CA LEU A 113 -9.67 -35.38 -13.71
C LEU A 113 -10.23 -35.54 -12.30
N ARG A 114 -10.93 -36.64 -12.01
CA ARG A 114 -11.46 -36.91 -10.67
C ARG A 114 -10.86 -38.17 -10.07
N GLY A 115 -10.62 -38.14 -8.76
CA GLY A 115 -10.25 -39.32 -7.97
C GLY A 115 -8.75 -39.54 -7.86
N ALA A 116 -7.97 -39.10 -8.85
CA ALA A 116 -6.51 -39.09 -8.86
C ALA A 116 -5.99 -37.92 -9.72
N GLY A 117 -4.67 -37.83 -9.85
CA GLY A 117 -3.98 -36.73 -10.52
C GLY A 117 -2.94 -37.16 -11.56
N LEU A 118 -1.92 -36.31 -11.76
CA LEU A 118 -0.79 -36.55 -12.66
C LEU A 118 0.49 -36.81 -11.86
N SER A 119 1.34 -37.72 -12.34
CA SER A 119 2.66 -37.98 -11.76
C SER A 119 3.76 -37.83 -12.81
N LEU A 120 4.56 -36.78 -12.66
CA LEU A 120 5.69 -36.43 -13.50
C LEU A 120 6.97 -36.81 -12.75
N PHE A 121 7.52 -37.99 -13.06
CA PHE A 121 8.78 -38.41 -12.46
C PHE A 121 9.92 -38.33 -13.46
N GLY A 122 11.00 -37.63 -13.12
CA GLY A 122 12.20 -37.54 -13.97
C GLY A 122 12.82 -38.91 -14.23
N THR A 123 12.70 -39.85 -13.28
CA THR A 123 13.08 -41.27 -13.47
C THR A 123 12.28 -42.01 -14.54
N ASN A 124 11.16 -41.45 -15.03
CA ASN A 124 10.42 -41.92 -16.20
C ASN A 124 10.71 -41.12 -17.47
N GLY A 125 11.68 -40.22 -17.43
CA GLY A 125 11.97 -39.28 -18.50
C GLY A 125 11.04 -38.08 -18.57
N ALA A 126 10.31 -37.74 -17.49
CA ALA A 126 9.46 -36.55 -17.48
C ALA A 126 10.33 -35.27 -17.43
N HIS A 127 10.41 -34.57 -18.56
CA HIS A 127 10.97 -33.23 -18.67
C HIS A 127 10.40 -32.49 -19.89
N ASP A 128 10.52 -31.16 -19.89
CA ASP A 128 9.98 -30.29 -20.95
C ASP A 128 8.46 -30.46 -21.13
N ILE A 129 7.69 -30.29 -20.03
CA ILE A 129 6.25 -30.56 -19.99
C ILE A 129 5.45 -29.29 -19.66
N ILE A 130 4.40 -29.03 -20.43
CA ILE A 130 3.45 -27.94 -20.20
C ILE A 130 2.09 -28.56 -19.88
N ILE A 131 1.45 -28.12 -18.80
CA ILE A 131 0.12 -28.54 -18.38
C ILE A 131 -0.74 -27.29 -18.25
N GLN A 132 -1.82 -27.22 -19.01
CA GLN A 132 -2.72 -26.07 -18.94
C GLN A 132 -4.18 -26.42 -19.16
N GLY A 133 -5.08 -25.58 -18.63
CA GLY A 133 -6.50 -25.63 -18.94
C GLY A 133 -7.24 -26.86 -18.40
N ILE A 134 -6.66 -27.60 -17.46
CA ILE A 134 -7.28 -28.79 -16.86
C ILE A 134 -7.72 -28.54 -15.42
N ARG A 135 -8.76 -29.27 -14.99
CA ARG A 135 -9.16 -29.33 -13.58
C ARG A 135 -8.79 -30.67 -12.97
N ILE A 136 -8.47 -30.67 -11.68
CA ILE A 136 -8.31 -31.87 -10.88
C ILE A 136 -9.17 -31.73 -9.63
N ARG A 137 -9.95 -32.75 -9.30
CA ARG A 137 -10.87 -32.78 -8.17
C ARG A 137 -10.72 -34.06 -7.37
N ASP A 138 -10.69 -33.92 -6.05
CA ASP A 138 -10.75 -35.04 -5.11
C ASP A 138 -9.68 -36.11 -5.42
N ALA A 139 -8.41 -35.72 -5.59
CA ALA A 139 -7.30 -36.67 -5.73
C ALA A 139 -7.12 -37.45 -4.42
N SER A 140 -7.90 -38.53 -4.29
CA SER A 140 -8.27 -39.11 -3.00
C SER A 140 -8.77 -40.55 -3.08
N ALA A 141 -9.32 -40.96 -4.22
CA ALA A 141 -10.17 -42.15 -4.25
C ALA A 141 -9.37 -43.46 -4.05
N LEU A 142 -8.07 -43.49 -4.36
CA LEU A 142 -7.36 -44.76 -4.54
C LEU A 142 -5.95 -44.90 -3.91
N SER A 143 -5.22 -43.85 -3.51
CA SER A 143 -3.87 -44.04 -2.90
C SER A 143 -3.14 -42.81 -2.32
N SER A 144 -3.77 -41.90 -1.57
CA SER A 144 -3.08 -40.72 -0.99
C SER A 144 -2.22 -39.96 -2.03
N THR A 145 -2.79 -39.72 -3.21
CA THR A 145 -2.11 -39.09 -4.34
C THR A 145 -2.25 -37.59 -4.31
N ASP A 146 -1.24 -36.87 -4.78
CA ASP A 146 -1.36 -35.44 -5.05
C ASP A 146 -2.23 -35.19 -6.29
N GLY A 147 -2.66 -33.94 -6.46
CA GLY A 147 -3.24 -33.48 -7.72
C GLY A 147 -2.20 -33.52 -8.85
N ILE A 148 -1.03 -32.92 -8.64
CA ILE A 148 0.12 -33.05 -9.55
C ILE A 148 1.38 -33.30 -8.71
N THR A 149 2.04 -34.42 -8.93
CA THR A 149 3.36 -34.69 -8.36
C THR A 149 4.44 -34.42 -9.41
N ILE A 150 5.41 -33.56 -9.09
CA ILE A 150 6.62 -33.30 -9.87
C ILE A 150 7.81 -33.78 -9.03
N ALA A 151 8.43 -34.89 -9.41
CA ALA A 151 9.41 -35.54 -8.55
C ALA A 151 10.56 -36.23 -9.29
N TYR A 152 11.57 -36.62 -8.52
CA TYR A 152 12.66 -37.51 -8.91
C TYR A 152 13.44 -37.00 -10.13
N GLY A 153 13.87 -35.74 -10.05
CA GLY A 153 14.65 -35.06 -11.07
C GLY A 153 13.85 -34.63 -12.31
N ALA A 154 12.54 -34.41 -12.17
CA ALA A 154 11.73 -33.86 -13.24
C ALA A 154 12.09 -32.38 -13.45
N TYR A 155 12.18 -31.91 -14.70
CA TYR A 155 12.61 -30.54 -14.97
C TYR A 155 12.03 -29.90 -16.22
N ASN A 156 12.14 -28.57 -16.33
CA ASN A 156 11.51 -27.75 -17.38
C ASN A 156 10.01 -28.02 -17.44
N ILE A 157 9.30 -27.60 -16.40
CA ILE A 157 7.86 -27.87 -16.28
C ILE A 157 7.11 -26.55 -16.10
N VAL A 158 6.01 -26.42 -16.84
CA VAL A 158 5.04 -25.33 -16.67
C VAL A 158 3.69 -25.93 -16.29
N VAL A 159 3.11 -25.43 -15.21
CA VAL A 159 1.72 -25.68 -14.82
C VAL A 159 1.01 -24.33 -14.83
N ASP A 160 0.17 -24.09 -15.82
CA ASP A 160 -0.43 -22.77 -16.06
C ASP A 160 -1.96 -22.87 -16.17
N HIS A 161 -2.69 -21.96 -15.54
CA HIS A 161 -4.15 -21.95 -15.57
C HIS A 161 -4.80 -23.31 -15.28
N VAL A 162 -4.30 -24.04 -14.29
CA VAL A 162 -4.99 -25.23 -13.78
C VAL A 162 -5.87 -24.86 -12.60
N SER A 163 -6.86 -25.72 -12.31
CA SER A 163 -7.56 -25.65 -11.03
C SER A 163 -7.53 -27.00 -10.35
N ILE A 164 -7.07 -27.05 -9.10
CA ILE A 164 -6.96 -28.27 -8.30
C ILE A 164 -7.66 -28.04 -6.96
N ALA A 165 -8.58 -28.94 -6.60
CA ALA A 165 -9.24 -28.86 -5.31
C ALA A 165 -9.52 -30.24 -4.69
N GLY A 166 -9.44 -30.32 -3.36
CA GLY A 166 -9.87 -31.50 -2.59
C GLY A 166 -8.87 -32.67 -2.58
N SER A 167 -7.60 -32.44 -2.92
CA SER A 167 -6.56 -33.47 -2.79
C SER A 167 -6.32 -33.84 -1.31
N ILE A 168 -6.12 -35.14 -1.01
CA ILE A 168 -5.91 -35.60 0.38
C ILE A 168 -4.48 -35.34 0.88
N ASP A 169 -3.46 -35.48 0.03
CA ASP A 169 -2.09 -35.06 0.36
C ASP A 169 -1.81 -33.66 -0.21
N GLY A 170 -1.00 -33.49 -1.25
CA GLY A 170 -0.75 -32.19 -1.89
C GLY A 170 -1.72 -31.86 -3.05
N ASN A 171 -2.05 -30.59 -3.26
CA ASN A 171 -2.58 -30.15 -4.55
C ASN A 171 -1.49 -30.23 -5.62
N ILE A 172 -0.30 -29.70 -5.32
CA ILE A 172 0.90 -29.85 -6.16
C ILE A 172 2.11 -30.05 -5.25
N ASP A 173 2.88 -31.11 -5.47
CA ASP A 173 4.15 -31.32 -4.75
C ASP A 173 5.33 -31.30 -5.74
N ILE A 174 6.37 -30.50 -5.43
CA ILE A 174 7.60 -30.37 -6.22
C ILE A 174 8.76 -30.87 -5.37
N THR A 175 9.24 -32.07 -5.69
CA THR A 175 10.12 -32.80 -4.78
C THR A 175 11.27 -33.54 -5.47
N PHE A 176 12.17 -34.10 -4.65
CA PHE A 176 13.23 -35.04 -5.06
C PHE A 176 14.03 -34.54 -6.26
N ASP A 177 14.84 -33.49 -6.04
CA ASP A 177 15.77 -32.92 -7.04
C ASP A 177 15.11 -32.32 -8.30
N SER A 178 13.79 -32.11 -8.30
CA SER A 178 13.10 -31.45 -9.42
C SER A 178 13.46 -29.97 -9.52
N HIS A 179 13.57 -29.45 -10.74
CA HIS A 179 14.03 -28.07 -10.98
C HIS A 179 13.50 -27.42 -12.26
N ASP A 180 13.62 -26.10 -12.38
CA ASP A 180 13.10 -25.34 -13.52
C ASP A 180 11.58 -25.52 -13.70
N VAL A 181 10.83 -25.20 -12.65
CA VAL A 181 9.37 -25.37 -12.60
C VAL A 181 8.70 -24.01 -12.45
N THR A 182 7.74 -23.68 -13.30
CA THR A 182 6.82 -22.54 -13.09
C THR A 182 5.41 -23.07 -12.82
N VAL A 183 4.77 -22.60 -11.75
CA VAL A 183 3.32 -22.72 -11.55
C VAL A 183 2.71 -21.32 -11.61
N SER A 184 1.79 -21.10 -12.53
CA SER A 184 1.23 -19.79 -12.80
C SER A 184 -0.27 -19.78 -13.00
N TRP A 185 -0.90 -18.64 -12.65
CA TRP A 185 -2.30 -18.36 -12.94
C TRP A 185 -3.26 -19.48 -12.53
N SER A 186 -2.97 -20.21 -11.45
CA SER A 186 -3.71 -21.42 -11.08
C SER A 186 -4.50 -21.26 -9.79
N ILE A 187 -5.59 -22.02 -9.64
CA ILE A 187 -6.38 -22.13 -8.40
C ILE A 187 -6.00 -23.42 -7.69
N LEU A 188 -5.52 -23.32 -6.45
CA LEU A 188 -5.16 -24.45 -5.60
C LEU A 188 -5.97 -24.33 -4.30
N ALA A 189 -7.02 -25.14 -4.17
CA ALA A 189 -8.02 -24.96 -3.13
C ALA A 189 -8.34 -26.20 -2.29
N GLY A 190 -8.93 -26.00 -1.12
CA GLY A 190 -9.69 -27.03 -0.42
C GLY A 190 -8.90 -28.25 0.04
N SER A 191 -7.61 -28.14 0.38
CA SER A 191 -6.79 -29.26 0.86
C SER A 191 -6.23 -29.04 2.27
N GLY A 192 -5.96 -30.11 3.01
CA GLY A 192 -5.25 -29.99 4.30
C GLY A 192 -3.79 -29.54 4.14
N LYS A 193 -3.18 -29.86 3.00
CA LYS A 193 -1.80 -29.54 2.64
C LYS A 193 -1.79 -29.11 1.18
N ASN A 194 -1.47 -27.86 0.89
CA ASN A 194 -1.59 -27.39 -0.50
C ASN A 194 -0.38 -27.75 -1.36
N MET A 195 0.82 -27.30 -1.00
CA MET A 195 2.00 -27.48 -1.83
C MET A 195 3.28 -27.70 -1.02
N LEU A 196 3.91 -28.87 -1.18
CA LEU A 196 5.23 -29.16 -0.62
C LEU A 196 6.33 -28.95 -1.67
N ILE A 197 7.33 -28.14 -1.31
CA ILE A 197 8.57 -27.96 -2.06
C ILE A 197 9.70 -28.51 -1.18
N LYS A 198 10.10 -29.77 -1.41
CA LYS A 198 11.01 -30.50 -0.50
C LYS A 198 11.89 -31.55 -1.17
N TYR A 199 12.98 -31.95 -0.50
CA TYR A 199 13.93 -32.97 -0.96
C TYR A 199 14.77 -32.43 -2.12
N ASN A 200 15.47 -31.33 -1.82
CA ASN A 200 16.43 -30.66 -2.70
C ASN A 200 15.88 -30.10 -4.04
N PRO A 201 14.69 -29.46 -4.09
CA PRO A 201 14.27 -28.76 -5.30
C PRO A 201 15.08 -27.48 -5.50
N SER A 202 15.13 -26.98 -6.74
CA SER A 202 15.74 -25.68 -7.07
C SER A 202 15.01 -25.02 -8.22
N ARG A 203 15.14 -23.71 -8.37
CA ARG A 203 14.63 -22.96 -9.53
C ARG A 203 13.14 -23.19 -9.75
N VAL A 204 12.34 -22.96 -8.71
CA VAL A 204 10.87 -22.98 -8.78
C VAL A 204 10.35 -21.55 -8.82
N THR A 205 9.42 -21.25 -9.71
CA THR A 205 8.66 -20.00 -9.72
C THR A 205 7.20 -20.27 -9.43
N LEU A 206 6.61 -19.50 -8.52
CA LEU A 206 5.17 -19.46 -8.28
C LEU A 206 4.69 -18.04 -8.52
N HIS A 207 3.87 -17.80 -9.56
CA HIS A 207 3.31 -16.46 -9.77
C HIS A 207 1.84 -16.43 -10.13
N HIS A 208 1.15 -15.40 -9.65
CA HIS A 208 -0.24 -15.16 -10.03
C HIS A 208 -1.21 -16.31 -9.68
N ASN A 209 -0.93 -17.09 -8.63
CA ASN A 209 -1.79 -18.19 -8.19
C ASN A 209 -2.71 -17.81 -7.03
N ILE A 210 -3.81 -18.55 -6.88
CA ILE A 210 -4.70 -18.51 -5.71
C ILE A 210 -4.48 -19.78 -4.89
N PHE A 211 -4.08 -19.60 -3.63
CA PHE A 211 -4.10 -20.63 -2.61
C PHE A 211 -5.28 -20.33 -1.69
N THR A 212 -6.34 -21.14 -1.69
CA THR A 212 -7.53 -20.82 -0.87
C THR A 212 -8.17 -21.99 -0.12
N GLU A 213 -8.67 -21.76 1.10
CA GLU A 213 -9.33 -22.77 1.95
C GLU A 213 -8.42 -24.00 2.19
N ASN A 214 -7.16 -23.76 2.56
CA ASN A 214 -6.20 -24.84 2.82
C ASN A 214 -5.61 -24.72 4.22
N LEU A 215 -5.52 -25.81 4.99
CA LEU A 215 -5.02 -25.71 6.36
C LEU A 215 -3.54 -25.32 6.43
N THR A 216 -2.69 -25.83 5.53
CA THR A 216 -1.25 -25.63 5.57
C THR A 216 -0.61 -25.65 4.18
N ARG A 217 0.66 -25.21 4.11
CA ARG A 217 1.56 -25.35 2.96
C ARG A 217 1.15 -24.54 1.73
N SER A 218 1.06 -23.22 1.86
CA SER A 218 0.81 -22.31 0.75
C SER A 218 2.01 -21.40 0.43
N PRO A 219 3.18 -21.92 0.01
CA PRO A 219 3.70 -23.30 0.10
C PRO A 219 4.41 -23.61 1.43
N GLU A 220 4.79 -24.87 1.66
CA GLU A 220 5.86 -25.24 2.60
C GLU A 220 7.15 -25.56 1.82
N VAL A 221 8.26 -24.91 2.18
CA VAL A 221 9.52 -24.95 1.42
C VAL A 221 10.68 -25.39 2.31
N ARG A 222 11.40 -26.44 1.89
CA ARG A 222 12.61 -26.96 2.54
C ARG A 222 13.59 -27.58 1.55
N ILE A 223 14.88 -27.57 1.87
CA ILE A 223 15.85 -28.41 1.16
C ILE A 223 15.75 -29.84 1.70
N ASP A 224 15.95 -30.01 3.00
CA ASP A 224 15.91 -31.30 3.67
C ASP A 224 15.43 -31.17 5.13
N GLN A 225 15.86 -32.07 6.02
CA GLN A 225 15.64 -32.01 7.47
C GLN A 225 16.96 -31.81 8.25
N ALA A 226 18.08 -31.76 7.53
CA ALA A 226 19.42 -31.60 8.09
C ALA A 226 19.88 -30.13 8.09
N GLY A 227 19.15 -29.24 7.39
CA GLY A 227 19.50 -27.83 7.27
C GLY A 227 20.58 -27.59 6.22
N THR A 228 20.70 -28.47 5.21
CA THR A 228 21.64 -28.26 4.11
C THR A 228 21.33 -26.94 3.41
N PRO A 229 22.26 -25.97 3.36
CA PRO A 229 22.02 -24.73 2.66
C PRO A 229 21.80 -24.95 1.17
N ALA A 230 20.80 -24.28 0.60
CA ALA A 230 20.62 -24.26 -0.85
C ALA A 230 21.81 -23.57 -1.55
N THR A 231 22.15 -24.07 -2.72
CA THR A 231 23.20 -23.50 -3.58
C THR A 231 22.67 -22.63 -4.70
N ASP A 232 21.35 -22.63 -4.90
CA ASP A 232 20.62 -21.86 -5.90
C ASP A 232 19.29 -21.39 -5.29
N THR A 233 18.61 -20.45 -5.94
CA THR A 233 17.26 -20.02 -5.57
C THR A 233 16.34 -21.23 -5.54
N THR A 234 15.79 -21.55 -4.39
CA THR A 234 14.84 -22.66 -4.22
C THR A 234 13.47 -22.27 -4.77
N LEU A 235 13.01 -21.06 -4.44
CA LEU A 235 11.70 -20.54 -4.81
C LEU A 235 11.74 -19.04 -5.09
N ASP A 236 11.16 -18.63 -6.22
CA ASP A 236 10.78 -17.25 -6.52
C ASP A 236 9.24 -17.15 -6.56
N MET A 237 8.64 -16.58 -5.52
CA MET A 237 7.19 -16.52 -5.32
C MET A 237 6.68 -15.08 -5.41
N ARG A 238 5.90 -14.76 -6.44
CA ARG A 238 5.49 -13.39 -6.74
C ARG A 238 4.00 -13.25 -7.03
N ASN A 239 3.38 -12.16 -6.59
CA ASN A 239 2.04 -11.79 -7.04
C ASN A 239 0.95 -12.86 -6.78
N ASN A 240 1.09 -13.70 -5.75
CA ASN A 240 0.10 -14.72 -5.41
C ASN A 240 -0.90 -14.22 -4.36
N LEU A 241 -2.08 -14.82 -4.34
CA LEU A 241 -3.11 -14.61 -3.33
C LEU A 241 -3.19 -15.84 -2.41
N ILE A 242 -2.85 -15.67 -1.14
CA ILE A 242 -2.89 -16.69 -0.10
C ILE A 242 -4.06 -16.34 0.83
N TRP A 243 -5.10 -17.15 0.77
CA TRP A 243 -6.37 -16.88 1.42
C TRP A 243 -6.86 -18.06 2.28
N ASP A 244 -7.10 -17.82 3.55
CA ASP A 244 -7.63 -18.79 4.52
C ASP A 244 -6.74 -20.01 4.79
N TRP A 245 -6.11 -20.01 5.97
CA TRP A 245 -5.37 -21.13 6.53
C TRP A 245 -5.91 -21.64 7.87
N ASP A 246 -7.13 -21.24 8.25
CA ASP A 246 -7.81 -21.63 9.49
C ASP A 246 -6.86 -21.62 10.71
N ASN A 247 -6.56 -22.79 11.29
CA ASN A 247 -5.71 -22.94 12.47
C ASN A 247 -4.28 -23.45 12.16
N GLY A 248 -3.91 -23.50 10.88
CA GLY A 248 -2.59 -23.90 10.44
C GLY A 248 -1.69 -22.71 10.13
N TYR A 249 -1.20 -22.62 8.89
CA TYR A 249 -0.30 -21.56 8.45
C TYR A 249 -0.38 -21.34 6.94
N GLY A 250 -0.04 -20.14 6.49
CA GLY A 250 0.07 -19.82 5.06
C GLY A 250 1.35 -20.40 4.45
N THR A 251 2.38 -19.57 4.31
CA THR A 251 3.69 -19.98 3.77
C THR A 251 4.68 -20.31 4.89
N PHE A 252 5.43 -21.42 4.77
CA PHE A 252 6.45 -21.79 5.76
C PHE A 252 7.78 -22.20 5.10
N VAL A 253 8.83 -21.44 5.39
CA VAL A 253 10.18 -21.56 4.83
C VAL A 253 11.19 -21.94 5.91
N TRP A 254 11.83 -23.10 5.77
CA TRP A 254 12.74 -23.66 6.78
C TRP A 254 13.66 -24.75 6.22
N TYR A 255 14.70 -25.09 6.98
CA TYR A 255 15.72 -26.08 6.65
C TYR A 255 16.42 -25.83 5.32
N GLY A 256 17.14 -24.71 5.24
CA GLY A 256 18.14 -24.44 4.20
C GLY A 256 17.78 -23.63 2.94
N PRO A 257 16.50 -23.43 2.53
CA PRO A 257 16.21 -22.86 1.21
C PRO A 257 16.58 -21.37 1.10
N GLN A 258 16.77 -20.93 -0.15
CA GLN A 258 16.88 -19.52 -0.55
C GLN A 258 15.61 -19.13 -1.30
N VAL A 259 14.86 -18.15 -0.79
CA VAL A 259 13.56 -17.77 -1.39
C VAL A 259 13.40 -16.27 -1.60
N ASN A 260 12.76 -15.90 -2.71
CA ASN A 260 12.16 -14.57 -2.90
C ASN A 260 10.65 -14.71 -2.70
N ILE A 261 10.05 -13.87 -1.85
CA ILE A 261 8.59 -13.80 -1.70
C ILE A 261 8.22 -12.33 -1.82
N VAL A 262 7.62 -11.96 -2.95
CA VAL A 262 7.45 -10.56 -3.35
C VAL A 262 6.01 -10.29 -3.78
N ASN A 263 5.42 -9.19 -3.30
CA ASN A 263 4.11 -8.72 -3.74
C ASN A 263 2.96 -9.76 -3.63
N ASN A 264 3.01 -10.65 -2.64
CA ASN A 264 1.91 -11.58 -2.37
C ASN A 264 0.91 -10.97 -1.37
N VAL A 265 -0.37 -11.32 -1.48
CA VAL A 265 -1.41 -10.94 -0.52
C VAL A 265 -1.72 -12.11 0.41
N TYR A 266 -1.71 -11.86 1.71
CA TYR A 266 -2.07 -12.81 2.76
C TYR A 266 -3.31 -12.35 3.53
N SER A 267 -4.33 -13.18 3.62
CA SER A 267 -5.51 -12.99 4.48
C SER A 267 -6.07 -14.32 4.95
N SER A 268 -6.57 -14.35 6.17
CA SER A 268 -7.30 -15.47 6.77
C SER A 268 -8.33 -14.94 7.77
N PRO A 269 -9.34 -14.17 7.31
CA PRO A 269 -10.25 -13.44 8.20
C PRO A 269 -11.10 -14.36 9.10
N GLY A 270 -11.29 -15.62 8.71
CA GLY A 270 -11.98 -16.64 9.51
C GLY A 270 -11.16 -17.20 10.67
N SER A 271 -9.83 -17.11 10.61
CA SER A 271 -8.91 -17.65 11.61
C SER A 271 -8.90 -16.86 12.92
N LEU A 272 -8.48 -17.52 14.00
CA LEU A 272 -8.17 -16.82 15.26
C LEU A 272 -7.04 -15.80 15.04
N ALA A 273 -7.02 -14.74 15.83
CA ALA A 273 -6.01 -13.69 15.70
C ALA A 273 -4.56 -14.20 15.82
N THR A 274 -4.31 -15.23 16.63
CA THR A 274 -2.99 -15.87 16.74
C THR A 274 -2.62 -16.65 15.50
N ASP A 275 -3.58 -17.33 14.90
CA ASP A 275 -3.34 -18.20 13.74
C ASP A 275 -3.16 -17.35 12.49
N ARG A 276 -3.87 -16.22 12.42
CA ARG A 276 -3.64 -15.17 11.42
C ARG A 276 -2.19 -14.67 11.41
N GLU A 277 -1.49 -14.64 12.54
CA GLU A 277 -0.07 -14.26 12.57
C GLU A 277 0.86 -15.28 11.90
N GLU A 278 0.40 -16.50 11.64
CA GLU A 278 1.14 -17.57 10.96
C GLU A 278 1.01 -17.52 9.41
N ALA A 279 0.76 -16.34 8.86
CA ALA A 279 0.63 -16.10 7.42
C ALA A 279 1.90 -16.43 6.62
N LEU A 280 3.07 -15.99 7.11
CA LEU A 280 4.36 -16.20 6.47
C LEU A 280 5.44 -16.39 7.53
N ILE A 281 5.94 -17.62 7.63
CA ILE A 281 6.94 -18.03 8.61
C ILE A 281 8.25 -18.30 7.90
N VAL A 282 9.30 -17.58 8.30
CA VAL A 282 10.69 -17.86 7.90
C VAL A 282 11.48 -18.21 9.16
N CYS A 283 12.00 -19.44 9.23
CA CYS A 283 12.85 -19.83 10.34
C CYS A 283 14.20 -19.09 10.27
N LYS A 284 14.51 -18.33 11.31
CA LYS A 284 15.76 -17.58 11.50
C LYS A 284 16.07 -17.40 12.97
N ALA A 285 17.24 -16.86 13.29
CA ALA A 285 17.61 -16.52 14.66
C ALA A 285 16.56 -15.59 15.29
N GLY A 286 16.01 -16.00 16.44
CA GLY A 286 14.99 -15.25 17.17
C GLY A 286 13.55 -15.44 16.68
N SER A 287 13.28 -16.36 15.74
CA SER A 287 11.91 -16.77 15.40
C SER A 287 11.16 -17.27 16.65
N LYS A 288 9.85 -17.03 16.72
CA LYS A 288 9.02 -17.39 17.89
C LYS A 288 8.54 -18.84 17.83
N GLN A 289 8.39 -19.40 16.63
CA GLN A 289 7.85 -20.73 16.40
C GLN A 289 8.81 -21.78 16.99
N SER A 290 8.26 -22.76 17.71
CA SER A 290 9.03 -23.85 18.33
C SER A 290 9.85 -24.64 17.31
N ALA A 291 9.28 -24.84 16.11
CA ALA A 291 9.95 -25.49 14.98
C ALA A 291 11.17 -24.71 14.44
N CYS A 292 11.28 -23.41 14.76
CA CYS A 292 12.37 -22.54 14.32
C CYS A 292 13.45 -22.29 15.39
N GLN A 293 13.41 -23.00 16.51
CA GLN A 293 14.39 -22.79 17.60
C GLN A 293 15.75 -23.43 17.31
N ASP A 294 15.78 -24.48 16.49
CA ASP A 294 17.02 -25.15 16.08
C ASP A 294 17.69 -24.37 14.93
N PRO A 295 18.95 -23.95 15.04
CA PRO A 295 19.68 -23.32 13.94
C PRO A 295 19.72 -24.14 12.64
N LEU A 296 19.59 -25.47 12.70
CA LEU A 296 19.46 -26.31 11.49
C LEU A 296 18.18 -26.02 10.69
N SER A 297 17.16 -25.46 11.33
CA SER A 297 15.91 -25.08 10.66
C SER A 297 16.01 -23.78 9.87
N TYR A 298 17.12 -23.04 9.94
CA TYR A 298 17.17 -21.70 9.36
C TYR A 298 17.12 -21.72 7.83
N ALA A 299 16.49 -20.70 7.27
CA ALA A 299 16.39 -20.45 5.84
C ALA A 299 16.83 -19.02 5.51
N GLN A 300 16.96 -18.72 4.22
CA GLN A 300 17.25 -17.38 3.73
C GLN A 300 16.09 -16.88 2.87
N ALA A 301 15.59 -15.68 3.17
CA ALA A 301 14.43 -15.11 2.49
C ALA A 301 14.60 -13.61 2.23
N TYR A 302 14.39 -13.22 0.98
CA TYR A 302 14.13 -11.85 0.58
C TYR A 302 12.62 -11.64 0.53
N LEU A 303 12.10 -10.75 1.37
CA LEU A 303 10.67 -10.43 1.47
C LEU A 303 10.47 -8.95 1.16
N ASP A 304 9.63 -8.64 0.18
CA ASP A 304 9.38 -7.25 -0.21
C ASP A 304 7.99 -7.06 -0.80
N GLY A 305 7.39 -5.89 -0.55
CA GLY A 305 6.07 -5.50 -1.08
C GLY A 305 4.88 -6.44 -0.80
N ASN A 306 5.04 -7.51 0.00
CA ASN A 306 3.93 -8.37 0.39
C ASN A 306 2.93 -7.58 1.26
N PHE A 307 1.65 -7.88 1.10
CA PHE A 307 0.57 -7.23 1.82
C PHE A 307 -0.23 -8.20 2.68
N SER A 308 -0.69 -7.71 3.82
CA SER A 308 -1.53 -8.42 4.76
C SER A 308 -2.89 -7.75 4.81
N ALA A 309 -3.90 -8.40 4.23
CA ALA A 309 -5.24 -7.83 4.10
C ALA A 309 -6.03 -7.81 5.43
N ASP A 310 -5.61 -8.59 6.44
CA ASP A 310 -6.24 -8.59 7.77
C ASP A 310 -5.60 -7.63 8.79
N GLY A 311 -4.59 -6.84 8.39
CA GLY A 311 -3.86 -5.97 9.31
C GLY A 311 -3.14 -6.77 10.40
N LEU A 312 -2.36 -7.77 10.01
CA LEU A 312 -1.70 -8.70 10.93
C LEU A 312 -0.74 -8.00 11.90
N GLY A 313 -0.62 -8.55 13.12
CA GLY A 313 0.40 -8.13 14.09
C GLY A 313 1.83 -8.44 13.65
N VAL A 314 2.00 -9.38 12.70
CA VAL A 314 3.28 -9.70 12.07
C VAL A 314 3.58 -8.74 10.92
N LYS A 315 4.77 -8.15 10.97
CA LYS A 315 5.30 -7.32 9.88
C LYS A 315 5.91 -8.23 8.81
N ILE A 316 5.06 -8.74 7.92
CA ILE A 316 5.40 -9.78 6.93
C ILE A 316 6.69 -9.51 6.15
N ASN A 317 6.95 -8.28 5.68
CA ASN A 317 8.19 -7.97 4.93
C ASN A 317 9.45 -7.93 5.81
N SER A 318 9.34 -7.61 7.11
CA SER A 318 10.49 -7.67 8.03
C SER A 318 10.79 -9.09 8.55
N GLY A 319 9.99 -10.08 8.13
CA GLY A 319 10.26 -11.50 8.35
C GLY A 319 11.51 -12.00 7.61
N GLY A 320 11.96 -11.29 6.58
CA GLY A 320 13.14 -11.65 5.79
C GLY A 320 14.46 -11.50 6.53
N ASN A 321 15.50 -12.11 6.00
CA ASN A 321 16.88 -11.99 6.48
C ASN A 321 17.90 -11.78 5.34
N ALA A 322 17.43 -11.62 4.09
CA ALA A 322 18.22 -11.18 2.96
C ALA A 322 17.81 -9.75 2.55
N SER A 323 18.79 -8.90 2.22
CA SER A 323 18.57 -7.51 1.80
C SER A 323 18.48 -7.32 0.28
N THR A 324 18.80 -8.36 -0.49
CA THR A 324 18.75 -8.37 -1.95
C THR A 324 18.06 -9.65 -2.42
N PRO A 325 17.27 -9.61 -3.51
CA PRO A 325 16.66 -10.81 -4.05
C PRO A 325 17.72 -11.80 -4.55
N PHE A 326 17.43 -13.08 -4.39
CA PHE A 326 18.20 -14.16 -5.00
C PHE A 326 17.98 -14.17 -6.52
N PRO A 327 18.95 -14.62 -7.35
CA PRO A 327 18.79 -14.64 -8.79
C PRO A 327 17.57 -15.44 -9.24
N ALA A 328 16.70 -14.83 -10.04
CA ALA A 328 15.56 -15.48 -10.66
C ALA A 328 15.25 -14.81 -12.01
N PRO A 329 14.66 -15.53 -12.98
CA PRO A 329 14.09 -14.93 -14.18
C PRO A 329 13.05 -13.87 -13.83
N PRO A 330 12.83 -12.86 -14.69
CA PRO A 330 11.82 -11.86 -14.46
C PRO A 330 10.41 -12.49 -14.46
N VAL A 331 9.56 -11.91 -13.64
CA VAL A 331 8.10 -12.07 -13.61
C VAL A 331 7.56 -10.65 -13.55
N ASP A 332 6.55 -10.34 -14.34
CA ASP A 332 5.95 -9.01 -14.37
C ASP A 332 5.58 -8.56 -12.96
N ALA A 333 6.16 -7.44 -12.54
CA ALA A 333 6.07 -6.94 -11.17
C ALA A 333 4.94 -5.91 -11.06
N GLU A 334 4.01 -6.18 -10.16
CA GLU A 334 2.92 -5.27 -9.79
C GLU A 334 2.85 -5.20 -8.28
N ASP A 335 2.26 -4.14 -7.71
CA ASP A 335 1.98 -4.15 -6.28
C ASP A 335 1.04 -5.30 -5.91
N ALA A 336 1.13 -5.76 -4.66
CA ALA A 336 0.41 -6.95 -4.22
C ALA A 336 -1.11 -6.87 -4.44
N CYS A 337 -1.69 -5.69 -4.28
CA CYS A 337 -3.13 -5.51 -4.41
C CYS A 337 -3.61 -5.49 -5.87
N SER A 338 -2.87 -4.84 -6.77
CA SER A 338 -3.13 -4.91 -8.21
C SER A 338 -3.00 -6.34 -8.72
N ALA A 339 -1.93 -7.03 -8.33
CA ALA A 339 -1.72 -8.43 -8.63
C ALA A 339 -2.88 -9.30 -8.14
N ALA A 340 -3.27 -9.20 -6.87
CA ALA A 340 -4.34 -10.02 -6.30
C ALA A 340 -5.70 -9.83 -7.01
N ASN A 341 -6.04 -8.61 -7.44
CA ASN A 341 -7.25 -8.35 -8.20
C ASN A 341 -7.23 -9.04 -9.58
N LYS A 342 -6.10 -9.00 -10.29
CA LYS A 342 -5.93 -9.71 -11.57
C LYS A 342 -5.98 -11.21 -11.38
N VAL A 343 -5.28 -11.72 -10.38
CA VAL A 343 -5.27 -13.14 -10.03
C VAL A 343 -6.67 -13.65 -9.74
N LEU A 344 -7.46 -12.92 -8.93
CA LEU A 344 -8.85 -13.29 -8.66
C LEU A 344 -9.72 -13.29 -9.93
N ALA A 345 -9.46 -12.38 -10.87
CA ALA A 345 -10.19 -12.27 -12.12
C ALA A 345 -9.86 -13.39 -13.12
N ASP A 346 -8.58 -13.79 -13.19
CA ASP A 346 -8.07 -14.56 -14.34
C ASP A 346 -7.54 -15.95 -13.98
N ALA A 347 -7.07 -16.20 -12.75
CA ALA A 347 -6.47 -17.48 -12.39
C ALA A 347 -7.44 -18.66 -12.47
N GLY A 348 -6.96 -19.81 -12.91
CA GLY A 348 -7.66 -21.08 -13.06
C GLY A 348 -8.28 -21.28 -14.44
N VAL A 349 -9.05 -22.37 -14.61
CA VAL A 349 -9.69 -22.70 -15.89
C VAL A 349 -11.03 -21.96 -16.02
N ARG A 350 -11.26 -21.30 -17.15
CA ARG A 350 -12.53 -20.60 -17.46
C ARG A 350 -13.35 -21.36 -18.52
N PRO A 351 -14.70 -21.37 -18.44
CA PRO A 351 -15.53 -20.77 -17.38
C PRO A 351 -15.38 -21.55 -16.06
N LEU A 352 -15.45 -20.86 -14.92
CA LEU A 352 -15.30 -21.49 -13.59
C LEU A 352 -16.32 -22.59 -13.33
N ASP A 353 -15.87 -23.72 -12.76
CA ASP A 353 -16.80 -24.75 -12.28
C ASP A 353 -17.41 -24.38 -10.91
N LEU A 354 -18.32 -25.21 -10.40
CA LEU A 354 -18.99 -24.93 -9.12
C LEU A 354 -18.03 -24.90 -7.94
N ALA A 355 -16.98 -25.72 -7.95
CA ALA A 355 -16.00 -25.74 -6.87
C ALA A 355 -15.20 -24.44 -6.86
N ASP A 356 -14.70 -24.02 -8.02
CA ASP A 356 -13.98 -22.75 -8.16
C ASP A 356 -14.85 -21.57 -7.71
N GLN A 357 -16.11 -21.50 -8.16
CA GLN A 357 -17.05 -20.45 -7.76
C GLN A 357 -17.27 -20.40 -6.25
N GLN A 358 -17.40 -21.57 -5.61
CA GLN A 358 -17.58 -21.68 -4.17
C GLN A 358 -16.37 -21.10 -3.43
N TYR A 359 -15.17 -21.54 -3.79
CA TYR A 359 -13.93 -21.08 -3.15
C TYR A 359 -13.65 -19.60 -3.37
N LEU A 360 -13.74 -19.12 -4.61
CA LEU A 360 -13.44 -17.72 -4.92
C LEU A 360 -14.48 -16.75 -4.34
N SER A 361 -15.72 -17.19 -4.09
CA SER A 361 -16.74 -16.35 -3.46
C SER A 361 -16.45 -15.97 -2.00
N LEU A 362 -15.50 -16.66 -1.36
CA LEU A 362 -15.08 -16.41 0.03
C LEU A 362 -14.00 -15.32 0.12
N ILE A 363 -13.41 -14.93 -1.01
CA ILE A 363 -12.30 -13.98 -1.07
C ILE A 363 -12.83 -12.55 -1.14
N SER A 364 -12.30 -11.68 -0.26
CA SER A 364 -12.63 -10.25 -0.25
C SER A 364 -11.38 -9.38 -0.16
N LEU A 365 -11.12 -8.60 -1.21
CA LEU A 365 -9.97 -7.67 -1.26
C LEU A 365 -10.35 -6.24 -0.85
N SER A 366 -11.34 -6.07 0.03
CA SER A 366 -11.83 -4.75 0.45
C SER A 366 -10.78 -3.86 1.15
N THR A 367 -9.69 -4.44 1.66
CA THR A 367 -8.57 -3.71 2.26
C THR A 367 -7.48 -3.33 1.26
N CYS A 368 -7.58 -3.79 0.02
CA CYS A 368 -6.73 -3.37 -1.09
C CYS A 368 -7.21 -2.04 -1.68
N VAL A 369 -7.11 -0.98 -0.88
CA VAL A 369 -7.46 0.40 -1.24
C VAL A 369 -6.31 1.34 -0.92
N ALA A 370 -6.34 2.56 -1.49
CA ALA A 370 -5.32 3.58 -1.24
C ALA A 370 -5.44 4.20 0.17
N ASP A 371 -4.46 5.00 0.60
CA ASP A 371 -4.53 5.85 1.81
C ASP A 371 -3.69 7.12 1.59
N LEU A 372 -4.28 8.15 1.00
CA LEU A 372 -3.66 9.43 0.69
C LEU A 372 -3.74 10.39 1.88
N TRP A 373 -2.58 10.87 2.30
CA TRP A 373 -2.53 11.93 3.31
C TRP A 373 -1.39 12.90 3.10
N VAL A 374 -1.56 14.12 3.63
CA VAL A 374 -0.49 15.12 3.64
C VAL A 374 0.52 14.79 4.74
N SER A 375 1.51 13.96 4.40
CA SER A 375 2.58 13.52 5.31
C SER A 375 3.48 14.65 5.84
N SER A 376 3.58 15.77 5.13
CA SER A 376 4.27 16.97 5.61
C SER A 376 3.70 18.24 5.00
N LEU A 377 3.79 19.34 5.74
CA LEU A 377 3.39 20.68 5.32
C LEU A 377 4.38 21.72 5.87
N SER A 378 4.71 22.72 5.08
CA SER A 378 5.57 23.85 5.45
C SER A 378 4.98 25.14 4.90
N ALA A 379 4.90 26.17 5.74
CA ALA A 379 4.43 27.50 5.41
C ALA A 379 5.17 28.53 6.29
N PRO A 380 5.25 29.81 5.90
CA PRO A 380 5.79 30.87 6.75
C PRO A 380 5.02 30.98 8.08
N GLY A 381 5.72 31.27 9.18
CA GLY A 381 5.09 31.46 10.49
C GLY A 381 4.31 32.77 10.63
N SER A 382 4.54 33.74 9.74
CA SER A 382 3.78 34.98 9.66
C SER A 382 3.70 35.49 8.22
N ALA A 383 2.65 36.23 7.89
CA ALA A 383 2.46 36.83 6.58
C ALA A 383 1.65 38.13 6.63
N LYS A 384 1.89 38.96 5.61
CA LYS A 384 1.14 40.19 5.36
C LYS A 384 -0.19 39.86 4.66
N VAL A 385 -1.25 40.57 5.01
CA VAL A 385 -2.54 40.48 4.31
C VAL A 385 -2.35 40.76 2.81
N GLY A 386 -2.93 39.91 1.96
CA GLY A 386 -2.82 40.03 0.49
C GLY A 386 -1.47 39.63 -0.09
N SER A 387 -0.50 39.23 0.73
CA SER A 387 0.80 38.75 0.22
C SER A 387 0.70 37.33 -0.33
N VAL A 388 1.53 37.04 -1.33
CA VAL A 388 1.72 35.68 -1.84
C VAL A 388 2.76 34.98 -0.98
N ILE A 389 2.42 33.81 -0.46
CA ILE A 389 3.30 32.93 0.31
C ILE A 389 3.48 31.60 -0.41
N SER A 390 4.62 30.95 -0.19
CA SER A 390 4.88 29.60 -0.69
C SER A 390 4.53 28.58 0.38
N VAL A 391 3.70 27.60 0.03
CA VAL A 391 3.35 26.46 0.86
C VAL A 391 3.91 25.20 0.22
N THR A 392 4.68 24.41 0.97
CA THR A 392 5.25 23.14 0.49
C THR A 392 4.59 22.00 1.23
N ASP A 393 4.00 21.06 0.50
CA ASP A 393 3.39 19.86 1.06
C ASP A 393 4.01 18.59 0.48
N SER A 394 3.73 17.46 1.13
CA SER A 394 4.04 16.13 0.62
C SER A 394 2.85 15.21 0.82
N THR A 395 2.08 14.96 -0.24
CA THR A 395 1.04 13.94 -0.26
C THR A 395 1.68 12.57 -0.44
N LYS A 396 1.28 11.59 0.38
CA LYS A 396 1.81 10.23 0.38
C LYS A 396 0.66 9.23 0.30
N ASN A 397 0.83 8.18 -0.50
CA ASN A 397 0.01 6.97 -0.39
C ASN A 397 0.60 6.04 0.68
N ALA A 398 -0.09 5.85 1.79
CA ALA A 398 0.25 4.90 2.85
C ALA A 398 -0.50 3.56 2.68
N GLY A 399 -1.42 3.49 1.72
CA GLY A 399 -2.24 2.32 1.46
C GLY A 399 -1.51 1.28 0.63
N PRO A 400 -2.00 0.04 0.62
CA PRO A 400 -1.41 -1.07 -0.11
C PRO A 400 -1.73 -1.11 -1.60
N ALA A 401 -2.73 -0.35 -2.07
CA ALA A 401 -3.08 -0.25 -3.48
C ALA A 401 -2.64 1.10 -4.07
N PRO A 402 -2.32 1.15 -5.38
CA PRO A 402 -1.93 2.38 -6.05
C PRO A 402 -3.11 3.36 -6.14
N THR A 403 -2.80 4.64 -6.31
CA THR A 403 -3.83 5.67 -6.49
C THR A 403 -3.97 6.06 -7.95
N GLY A 404 -5.17 6.53 -8.33
CA GLY A 404 -5.30 7.41 -9.48
C GLY A 404 -4.68 8.79 -9.18
N PRO A 405 -4.59 9.67 -10.20
CA PRO A 405 -4.26 11.08 -9.95
C PRO A 405 -5.34 11.72 -9.05
N SER A 406 -4.92 12.57 -8.13
CA SER A 406 -5.80 13.27 -7.18
C SER A 406 -5.44 14.76 -7.06
N ILE A 407 -6.12 15.48 -6.17
CA ILE A 407 -5.86 16.91 -5.93
C ILE A 407 -5.54 17.15 -4.45
N THR A 408 -4.46 17.87 -4.17
CA THR A 408 -4.24 18.49 -2.87
C THR A 408 -4.72 19.94 -2.92
N SER A 409 -5.62 20.31 -2.01
CA SER A 409 -6.13 21.69 -1.90
C SER A 409 -5.65 22.37 -0.63
N PHE A 410 -5.35 23.66 -0.74
CA PHE A 410 -4.86 24.49 0.36
C PHE A 410 -5.92 25.49 0.80
N TYR A 411 -6.18 25.55 2.10
CA TYR A 411 -7.22 26.41 2.66
C TYR A 411 -6.66 27.34 3.73
N PHE A 412 -7.29 28.51 3.86
CA PHE A 412 -7.09 29.44 4.97
C PHE A 412 -8.22 29.25 5.97
N SER A 413 -7.87 29.01 7.23
CA SER A 413 -8.82 28.68 8.30
C SER A 413 -8.55 29.45 9.59
N THR A 414 -9.59 29.61 10.39
CA THR A 414 -9.53 30.13 11.77
C THR A 414 -9.18 29.06 12.80
N ASN A 415 -9.18 27.77 12.41
CA ASN A 415 -8.84 26.66 13.31
C ASN A 415 -8.03 25.59 12.55
N ASN A 416 -7.69 24.49 13.21
CA ASN A 416 -6.86 23.43 12.66
C ASN A 416 -7.67 22.24 12.11
N THR A 417 -8.95 22.45 11.79
CA THR A 417 -9.86 21.43 11.25
C THR A 417 -10.39 21.89 9.91
N TYR A 418 -10.56 20.97 8.96
CA TYR A 418 -11.16 21.28 7.66
C TYR A 418 -12.68 21.29 7.74
N GLY A 419 -13.32 22.30 7.15
CA GLY A 419 -14.77 22.42 7.09
C GLY A 419 -15.27 23.52 6.14
N PRO A 420 -16.60 23.67 6.01
CA PRO A 420 -17.21 24.55 5.01
C PRO A 420 -16.97 26.06 5.22
N GLY A 421 -16.41 26.46 6.37
CA GLY A 421 -16.03 27.84 6.65
C GLY A 421 -14.65 28.23 6.14
N ASP A 422 -13.87 27.28 5.65
CA ASP A 422 -12.50 27.52 5.22
C ASP A 422 -12.43 28.10 3.81
N THR A 423 -11.51 29.04 3.59
CA THR A 423 -11.35 29.70 2.29
C THR A 423 -10.34 28.93 1.44
N LEU A 424 -10.78 28.36 0.31
CA LEU A 424 -9.87 27.76 -0.66
C LEU A 424 -8.90 28.83 -1.19
N LEU A 425 -7.61 28.57 -1.07
CA LEU A 425 -6.56 29.46 -1.56
C LEU A 425 -6.04 29.05 -2.94
N ASN A 426 -5.76 27.76 -3.11
CA ASN A 426 -5.26 27.17 -4.36
C ASN A 426 -5.33 25.64 -4.25
N SER A 427 -5.09 24.96 -5.36
CA SER A 427 -4.98 23.49 -5.43
C SER A 427 -3.86 23.08 -6.37
N ARG A 428 -3.37 21.84 -6.21
CA ARG A 428 -2.41 21.24 -7.13
C ARG A 428 -2.78 19.79 -7.43
N THR A 429 -2.45 19.34 -8.62
CA THR A 429 -2.57 17.92 -8.99
C THR A 429 -1.49 17.10 -8.30
N VAL A 430 -1.85 15.90 -7.87
CA VAL A 430 -0.97 14.83 -7.42
C VAL A 430 -1.07 13.73 -8.48
N PRO A 431 0.05 13.26 -9.07
CA PRO A 431 0.01 12.13 -10.00
C PRO A 431 -0.45 10.86 -9.29
N ALA A 432 -0.70 9.78 -10.04
CA ALA A 432 -0.84 8.45 -9.47
C ALA A 432 0.37 8.14 -8.56
N LEU A 433 0.11 7.54 -7.41
CA LEU A 433 1.14 7.15 -6.43
C LEU A 433 1.04 5.67 -6.15
N ASP A 434 2.14 4.96 -6.37
CA ASP A 434 2.28 3.57 -5.93
C ASP A 434 2.30 3.48 -4.39
N PRO A 435 2.06 2.29 -3.82
CA PRO A 435 2.13 2.08 -2.37
C PRO A 435 3.44 2.61 -1.76
N GLY A 436 3.32 3.52 -0.78
CA GLY A 436 4.46 4.13 -0.10
C GLY A 436 5.08 5.34 -0.81
N GLU A 437 4.72 5.61 -2.06
CA GLU A 437 5.21 6.74 -2.84
C GLU A 437 4.65 8.07 -2.30
N ARG A 438 5.37 9.18 -2.58
CA ARG A 438 4.97 10.53 -2.23
C ARG A 438 5.23 11.51 -3.36
N ASN A 439 4.40 12.54 -3.44
CA ASN A 439 4.63 13.70 -4.30
C ASN A 439 4.72 14.97 -3.45
N SER A 440 5.88 15.62 -3.51
CA SER A 440 6.14 16.89 -2.82
C SER A 440 6.26 18.05 -3.80
N ALA A 441 5.59 19.17 -3.52
CA ALA A 441 5.62 20.36 -4.36
C ALA A 441 5.40 21.64 -3.55
N SER A 442 5.78 22.77 -4.12
CA SER A 442 5.48 24.10 -3.57
C SER A 442 4.39 24.78 -4.39
N THR A 443 3.38 25.30 -3.70
CA THR A 443 2.26 26.04 -4.29
C THR A 443 2.25 27.46 -3.75
N SER A 444 2.15 28.44 -4.64
CA SER A 444 1.95 29.84 -4.25
C SER A 444 0.47 30.07 -3.91
N VAL A 445 0.21 30.61 -2.72
CA VAL A 445 -1.12 30.95 -2.22
C VAL A 445 -1.15 32.40 -1.75
N THR A 446 -2.30 33.05 -1.81
CA THR A 446 -2.45 34.46 -1.39
C THR A 446 -3.21 34.53 -0.08
N VAL A 447 -2.68 35.26 0.91
CA VAL A 447 -3.41 35.52 2.16
C VAL A 447 -4.67 36.35 1.84
N PRO A 448 -5.88 35.95 2.26
CA PRO A 448 -7.11 36.64 1.87
C PRO A 448 -7.11 38.12 2.26
N MET A 449 -7.57 38.98 1.35
CA MET A 449 -7.73 40.41 1.62
C MET A 449 -8.76 40.65 2.73
N GLY A 450 -8.53 41.66 3.57
CA GLY A 450 -9.44 42.01 4.66
C GLY A 450 -9.36 41.09 5.89
N THR A 451 -8.42 40.13 5.91
CA THR A 451 -8.14 39.30 7.09
C THR A 451 -7.67 40.19 8.25
N PRO A 452 -8.36 40.19 9.41
CA PRO A 452 -7.90 40.89 10.60
C PRO A 452 -6.56 40.37 11.11
N ALA A 453 -5.89 41.17 11.95
CA ALA A 453 -4.71 40.68 12.65
C ALA A 453 -5.09 39.52 13.59
N GLY A 454 -4.28 38.47 13.62
CA GLY A 454 -4.51 37.30 14.47
C GLY A 454 -3.73 36.06 14.05
N THR A 455 -3.96 34.96 14.76
CA THR A 455 -3.42 33.65 14.42
C THR A 455 -4.44 32.84 13.61
N TYR A 456 -4.00 32.33 12.46
CA TYR A 456 -4.79 31.54 11.52
C TYR A 456 -4.03 30.25 11.17
N PHE A 457 -4.61 29.46 10.27
CA PHE A 457 -4.05 28.20 9.83
C PHE A 457 -4.07 28.09 8.30
N ILE A 458 -2.98 27.56 7.74
CA ILE A 458 -2.94 27.00 6.41
C ILE A 458 -3.20 25.51 6.54
N LEU A 459 -4.28 25.04 5.92
CA LEU A 459 -4.64 23.64 5.83
C LEU A 459 -4.22 23.11 4.46
N ALA A 460 -3.77 21.86 4.40
CA ALA A 460 -3.59 21.10 3.17
C ALA A 460 -4.37 19.80 3.30
N VAL A 461 -5.23 19.52 2.33
CA VAL A 461 -6.12 18.35 2.30
C VAL A 461 -5.76 17.53 1.07
N ALA A 462 -5.23 16.32 1.28
CA ALA A 462 -5.04 15.34 0.21
C ALA A 462 -6.40 14.82 -0.29
N ASP A 463 -6.45 14.41 -1.55
CA ASP A 463 -7.67 14.00 -2.24
C ASP A 463 -8.89 14.90 -1.96
N ALA A 464 -8.71 16.21 -2.10
CA ALA A 464 -9.70 17.20 -1.68
C ALA A 464 -11.08 17.10 -2.37
N ASN A 465 -11.16 16.36 -3.49
CA ASN A 465 -12.39 16.10 -4.22
C ASN A 465 -13.07 14.78 -3.80
N ASN A 466 -12.41 13.96 -2.97
CA ASN A 466 -12.84 12.60 -2.63
C ASN A 466 -12.97 11.73 -3.90
N ASP A 467 -12.00 11.84 -4.81
CA ASP A 467 -11.99 11.13 -6.10
C ASP A 467 -11.50 9.67 -5.92
N MET A 468 -10.77 9.39 -4.85
CA MET A 468 -10.26 8.06 -4.50
C MET A 468 -11.06 7.46 -3.35
N THR A 469 -11.25 6.15 -3.37
CA THR A 469 -11.72 5.43 -2.17
C THR A 469 -10.50 5.06 -1.34
N GLU A 470 -10.47 5.53 -0.10
CA GLU A 470 -9.34 5.33 0.79
C GLU A 470 -9.67 4.44 1.99
N SER A 471 -8.63 3.84 2.58
CA SER A 471 -8.78 3.09 3.83
C SER A 471 -9.12 4.00 5.02
N ASN A 472 -8.76 5.30 4.95
CA ASN A 472 -8.99 6.26 6.02
C ASN A 472 -9.12 7.71 5.53
N GLU A 473 -10.32 8.10 5.10
CA GLU A 473 -10.67 9.48 4.69
C GLU A 473 -10.46 10.58 5.76
N SER A 474 -10.18 10.20 7.02
CA SER A 474 -10.04 11.15 8.13
C SER A 474 -8.60 11.63 8.36
N ASN A 475 -7.60 11.04 7.70
CA ASN A 475 -6.20 11.38 7.90
C ASN A 475 -5.63 12.33 6.82
N ASN A 476 -6.44 12.75 5.83
CA ASN A 476 -6.00 13.52 4.67
C ASN A 476 -5.48 14.93 4.99
N LEU A 477 -5.79 15.45 6.18
CA LEU A 477 -5.51 16.83 6.61
C LEU A 477 -4.15 16.99 7.31
N ASN A 478 -3.37 17.99 6.91
CA ASN A 478 -2.27 18.56 7.69
C ASN A 478 -2.39 20.09 7.75
N TYR A 479 -1.79 20.73 8.76
CA TYR A 479 -1.92 22.17 8.97
C TYR A 479 -0.65 22.83 9.51
N ARG A 480 -0.54 24.14 9.27
CA ARG A 480 0.46 25.03 9.88
C ARG A 480 -0.19 26.31 10.36
N SER A 481 0.16 26.76 11.56
CA SER A 481 -0.27 28.08 12.03
C SER A 481 0.47 29.19 11.29
N ILE A 482 -0.20 30.31 11.11
CA ILE A 482 0.34 31.51 10.49
C ILE A 482 -0.21 32.76 11.20
N ALA A 483 0.68 33.65 11.62
CA ALA A 483 0.33 34.93 12.20
C ALA A 483 0.13 35.99 11.12
N ILE A 484 -1.04 36.63 11.10
CA ILE A 484 -1.39 37.69 10.16
C ILE A 484 -1.39 39.02 10.91
N GLY A 485 -0.70 40.03 10.36
CA GLY A 485 -0.63 41.36 10.97
C GLY A 485 0.72 41.73 11.59
N PRO A 486 0.82 42.95 12.19
CA PRO A 486 1.95 43.36 13.02
C PRO A 486 1.98 42.62 14.37
N ASP A 487 3.13 42.63 15.05
CA ASP A 487 3.32 42.06 16.40
C ASP A 487 4.41 42.85 17.12
N LEU A 488 4.03 43.71 18.07
CA LEU A 488 4.85 44.65 18.81
C LEU A 488 5.28 44.08 20.16
N ILE A 489 6.53 43.64 20.24
CA ILE A 489 7.13 43.19 21.50
C ILE A 489 8.02 44.26 22.13
N VAL A 490 8.11 44.24 23.46
CA VAL A 490 9.21 44.91 24.18
C VAL A 490 10.47 44.03 24.09
N SER A 491 11.22 44.15 23.01
CA SER A 491 12.43 43.37 22.77
C SER A 491 13.54 43.61 23.82
N ALA A 492 13.63 44.82 24.39
CA ALA A 492 14.56 45.15 25.47
C ALA A 492 13.94 46.12 26.49
N LEU A 493 14.31 45.98 27.76
CA LEU A 493 13.93 46.89 28.85
C LEU A 493 15.06 47.00 29.88
N SER A 494 15.41 48.23 30.24
CA SER A 494 16.43 48.58 31.22
C SER A 494 15.93 49.68 32.17
N ALA A 495 16.27 49.54 33.44
CA ALA A 495 16.02 50.50 34.51
C ALA A 495 17.13 50.36 35.56
N PRO A 496 17.40 51.39 36.38
CA PRO A 496 18.32 51.28 37.51
C PRO A 496 17.98 50.10 38.44
N ARG A 497 19.01 49.50 39.03
CA ARG A 497 18.82 48.38 39.97
C ARG A 497 18.11 48.82 41.26
N THR A 498 18.32 50.06 41.67
CA THR A 498 17.69 50.66 42.85
C THR A 498 17.27 52.10 42.57
N ALA A 499 16.25 52.57 43.28
CA ALA A 499 15.77 53.95 43.23
C ALA A 499 15.11 54.35 44.55
N GLY A 500 15.18 55.63 44.91
CA GLY A 500 14.45 56.15 46.08
C GLY A 500 12.96 56.27 45.79
N ALA A 501 12.12 56.07 46.81
CA ALA A 501 10.70 56.41 46.70
C ALA A 501 10.53 57.90 46.34
N GLY A 502 9.68 58.21 45.36
CA GLY A 502 9.51 59.58 44.84
C GLY A 502 10.61 60.07 43.89
N SER A 503 11.67 59.27 43.65
CA SER A 503 12.77 59.66 42.75
C SER A 503 12.39 59.52 41.27
N SER A 504 12.91 60.42 40.44
CA SER A 504 12.86 60.29 38.98
C SER A 504 13.97 59.36 38.51
N ILE A 505 13.62 58.35 37.73
CA ILE A 505 14.56 57.42 37.08
C ILE A 505 14.41 57.48 35.56
N SER A 506 15.44 57.08 34.82
CA SER A 506 15.35 56.88 33.37
C SER A 506 15.10 55.40 33.07
N VAL A 507 14.01 55.11 32.36
CA VAL A 507 13.69 53.77 31.86
C VAL A 507 13.94 53.75 30.36
N SER A 508 14.72 52.78 29.88
CA SER A 508 15.03 52.63 28.47
C SER A 508 14.46 51.32 27.93
N ASP A 509 13.78 51.38 26.81
CA ASP A 509 13.12 50.23 26.18
C ASP A 509 13.46 50.15 24.69
N THR A 510 13.14 49.02 24.07
CA THR A 510 13.18 48.86 22.62
C THR A 510 11.97 48.07 22.18
N ILE A 511 11.06 48.73 21.46
CA ILE A 511 9.93 48.08 20.81
C ILE A 511 10.39 47.52 19.48
N LYS A 512 9.99 46.29 19.16
CA LYS A 512 10.23 45.66 17.87
C LYS A 512 8.91 45.20 17.29
N ASN A 513 8.67 45.48 16.02
CA ASN A 513 7.64 44.79 15.26
C ASN A 513 8.24 43.46 14.74
N GLN A 514 7.86 42.33 15.32
CA GLN A 514 8.25 41.00 14.87
C GLN A 514 7.23 40.36 13.91
N GLY A 515 6.09 41.01 13.69
CA GLY A 515 5.05 40.59 12.76
C GLY A 515 5.42 40.86 11.31
N ALA A 516 4.52 40.44 10.41
CA ALA A 516 4.75 40.51 8.97
C ALA A 516 4.15 41.77 8.31
N ASP A 517 3.30 42.50 9.02
CA ASP A 517 2.72 43.77 8.56
C ASP A 517 3.27 44.98 9.30
N THR A 518 3.07 46.17 8.73
CA THR A 518 3.50 47.42 9.36
C THR A 518 2.60 47.75 10.55
N ALA A 519 3.18 47.93 11.73
CA ALA A 519 2.49 48.43 12.89
C ALA A 519 2.26 49.94 12.75
N ALA A 520 1.05 50.42 13.03
CA ALA A 520 0.78 51.84 13.14
C ALA A 520 1.55 52.45 14.33
N ALA A 521 1.61 53.78 14.38
CA ALA A 521 2.19 54.45 15.54
C ALA A 521 1.36 54.15 16.80
N SER A 522 2.03 53.90 17.91
CA SER A 522 1.43 53.49 19.18
C SER A 522 2.13 54.14 20.37
N THR A 523 1.67 53.83 21.58
CA THR A 523 2.24 54.34 22.83
C THR A 523 2.79 53.20 23.66
N THR A 524 4.06 53.24 24.05
CA THR A 524 4.57 52.35 25.10
C THR A 524 4.30 52.96 26.46
N LYS A 525 3.70 52.19 27.37
CA LYS A 525 3.42 52.63 28.75
C LYS A 525 4.31 51.89 29.75
N PHE A 526 4.68 52.59 30.81
CA PHE A 526 5.49 52.06 31.90
C PHE A 526 4.69 52.05 33.20
N TYR A 527 4.75 50.94 33.92
CA TYR A 527 4.02 50.73 35.16
C TYR A 527 4.94 50.27 36.27
N HIS A 528 4.63 50.65 37.50
CA HIS A 528 5.23 50.11 38.71
C HIS A 528 4.32 49.03 39.29
N SER A 529 4.88 47.83 39.45
CA SER A 529 4.17 46.64 39.93
C SER A 529 4.86 46.02 41.13
N THR A 530 4.08 45.31 41.95
CA THR A 530 4.57 44.44 43.03
C THR A 530 5.01 43.06 42.52
N ASN A 531 4.66 42.71 41.28
CA ASN A 531 5.01 41.44 40.67
C ASN A 531 5.45 41.63 39.20
N ARG A 532 5.66 40.53 38.48
CA ARG A 532 6.21 40.53 37.12
C ARG A 532 5.17 40.65 36.02
N THR A 533 3.89 40.71 36.37
CA THR A 533 2.76 40.57 35.46
C THR A 533 1.94 41.85 35.45
N TYR A 534 1.80 42.44 34.27
CA TYR A 534 0.94 43.61 34.11
C TYR A 534 -0.52 43.28 34.47
N ASN A 535 -1.13 44.13 35.28
CA ASN A 535 -2.55 44.08 35.61
C ASN A 535 -3.07 45.49 35.92
N SER A 536 -4.39 45.64 36.04
CA SER A 536 -5.04 46.94 36.27
C SER A 536 -4.72 47.59 37.62
N GLY A 537 -4.11 46.85 38.56
CA GLY A 537 -3.67 47.37 39.86
C GLY A 537 -2.27 48.01 39.84
N ASP A 538 -1.54 47.94 38.72
CA ASP A 538 -0.21 48.51 38.61
C ASP A 538 -0.26 50.03 38.40
N VAL A 539 0.72 50.74 38.98
CA VAL A 539 0.73 52.20 38.99
C VAL A 539 1.36 52.72 37.70
N PHE A 540 0.61 53.48 36.89
CA PHE A 540 1.13 54.14 35.69
C PHE A 540 2.21 55.17 36.04
N LEU A 541 3.36 55.09 35.37
CA LEU A 541 4.53 55.93 35.63
C LEU A 541 4.84 56.94 34.54
N GLY A 542 4.43 56.63 33.31
CA GLY A 542 4.74 57.44 32.14
C GLY A 542 4.60 56.65 30.86
N SER A 543 4.81 57.32 29.73
CA SER A 543 4.68 56.72 28.41
C SER A 543 5.57 57.42 27.39
N ARG A 544 5.80 56.76 26.26
CA ARG A 544 6.44 57.38 25.09
C ARG A 544 5.74 56.95 23.81
N MET A 545 5.80 57.82 22.80
CA MET A 545 5.35 57.48 21.46
C MET A 545 6.33 56.53 20.78
N VAL A 546 5.77 55.60 20.02
CA VAL A 546 6.46 54.70 19.11
C VAL A 546 5.95 55.05 17.71
N PRO A 547 6.83 55.44 16.76
CA PRO A 547 6.40 55.69 15.39
C PRO A 547 5.94 54.40 14.73
N SER A 548 5.31 54.50 13.55
CA SER A 548 4.99 53.30 12.77
C SER A 548 6.25 52.46 12.51
N LEU A 549 6.14 51.14 12.70
CA LEU A 549 7.25 50.19 12.55
C LEU A 549 6.96 49.21 11.43
N ALA A 550 7.80 49.24 10.40
CA ALA A 550 7.81 48.20 9.38
C ALA A 550 8.17 46.81 9.98
N PRO A 551 7.87 45.70 9.30
CA PRO A 551 8.26 44.36 9.74
C PRO A 551 9.76 44.27 10.08
N GLY A 552 10.08 43.73 11.25
CA GLY A 552 11.45 43.59 11.76
C GLY A 552 12.08 44.88 12.32
N ALA A 553 11.47 46.05 12.12
CA ALA A 553 12.01 47.32 12.58
C ALA A 553 11.90 47.48 14.11
N THR A 554 12.78 48.32 14.68
CA THR A 554 12.82 48.61 16.11
C THR A 554 12.76 50.11 16.40
N SER A 555 12.24 50.47 17.57
CA SER A 555 12.25 51.82 18.13
C SER A 555 12.84 51.76 19.55
N PRO A 556 14.13 52.08 19.73
CA PRO A 556 14.70 52.29 21.06
C PRO A 556 14.30 53.67 21.61
N GLY A 557 14.09 53.78 22.91
CA GLY A 557 13.72 55.02 23.57
C GLY A 557 14.14 55.08 25.03
N SER A 558 14.13 56.29 25.61
CA SER A 558 14.37 56.50 27.04
C SER A 558 13.38 57.52 27.59
N THR A 559 12.70 57.16 28.68
CA THR A 559 11.62 57.95 29.28
C THR A 559 11.94 58.20 30.76
N PRO A 560 11.99 59.46 31.23
CA PRO A 560 12.04 59.74 32.65
C PRO A 560 10.69 59.41 33.28
N VAL A 561 10.70 58.62 34.36
CA VAL A 561 9.51 58.23 35.12
C VAL A 561 9.75 58.38 36.62
N ASN A 562 8.70 58.69 37.38
CA ASN A 562 8.79 58.89 38.82
C ASN A 562 8.35 57.65 39.59
N ILE A 563 9.19 57.15 40.49
CA ILE A 563 8.82 56.08 41.41
C ILE A 563 7.77 56.59 42.40
N PRO A 564 6.69 55.83 42.70
CA PRO A 564 5.68 56.27 43.66
C PRO A 564 6.28 56.68 45.01
N SER A 565 5.83 57.81 45.55
CA SER A 565 6.23 58.26 46.88
C SER A 565 5.55 57.43 47.98
N GLY A 566 6.20 57.25 49.12
CA GLY A 566 5.58 56.60 50.29
C GLY A 566 5.45 55.08 50.19
N ILE A 567 6.09 54.44 49.21
CA ILE A 567 6.21 52.98 49.14
C ILE A 567 7.31 52.50 50.09
N LYS A 568 7.12 51.31 50.67
CA LYS A 568 8.07 50.72 51.60
C LYS A 568 9.30 50.19 50.87
N ALA A 569 10.40 50.02 51.60
CA ALA A 569 11.56 49.29 51.10
C ALA A 569 11.16 47.88 50.66
N GLY A 570 11.65 47.45 49.50
CA GLY A 570 11.22 46.19 48.88
C GLY A 570 11.65 46.04 47.43
N THR A 571 11.36 44.87 46.85
CA THR A 571 11.57 44.61 45.41
C THR A 571 10.26 44.83 44.66
N TYR A 572 10.33 45.67 43.64
CA TYR A 572 9.24 46.00 42.74
C TYR A 572 9.68 45.78 41.29
N TYR A 573 8.78 46.03 40.35
CA TYR A 573 9.04 45.85 38.92
C TYR A 573 8.58 47.08 38.14
N ILE A 574 9.40 47.50 37.19
CA ILE A 574 8.99 48.36 36.08
C ILE A 574 8.52 47.43 34.96
N ILE A 575 7.27 47.56 34.54
CA ILE A 575 6.72 46.80 33.42
C ILE A 575 6.50 47.76 32.26
N ALA A 576 7.16 47.48 31.14
CA ALA A 576 6.84 48.14 29.87
C ALA A 576 5.76 47.34 29.14
N VAL A 577 4.80 48.05 28.57
CA VAL A 577 3.71 47.50 27.77
C VAL A 577 3.78 48.18 26.41
N ALA A 578 4.18 47.42 25.38
CA ALA A 578 4.07 47.83 23.99
C ALA A 578 2.59 48.02 23.63
N ASP A 579 2.31 49.02 22.79
CA ASP A 579 0.93 49.46 22.50
C ASP A 579 0.03 49.50 23.75
N GLY A 580 0.45 50.20 24.80
CA GLY A 580 -0.26 50.24 26.08
C GLY A 580 -1.64 50.93 26.03
N ASP A 581 -2.05 51.46 24.89
CA ASP A 581 -3.41 51.94 24.62
C ASP A 581 -4.29 50.87 23.92
N GLY A 582 -3.70 49.79 23.40
CA GLY A 582 -4.39 48.72 22.67
C GLY A 582 -5.03 49.20 21.36
N VAL A 583 -4.37 50.12 20.66
CA VAL A 583 -4.90 50.77 19.45
C VAL A 583 -4.41 50.12 18.15
N VAL A 584 -3.36 49.31 18.22
CA VAL A 584 -2.84 48.53 17.09
C VAL A 584 -3.35 47.10 17.25
N PRO A 585 -4.21 46.60 16.36
CA PRO A 585 -4.53 45.17 16.34
C PRO A 585 -3.29 44.36 15.95
N GLU A 586 -2.90 43.42 16.80
CA GLU A 586 -1.69 42.62 16.62
C GLU A 586 -2.02 41.14 16.40
N SER A 587 -1.11 40.42 15.75
CA SER A 587 -1.27 38.98 15.55
C SER A 587 -1.19 38.20 16.87
N THR A 588 -0.52 38.78 17.87
CA THR A 588 -0.33 38.22 19.21
C THR A 588 -0.39 39.34 20.25
N GLU A 589 -1.52 39.51 20.94
CA GLU A 589 -1.65 40.56 21.98
C GLU A 589 -0.99 40.19 23.33
N SER A 590 -0.66 38.91 23.53
CA SER A 590 -0.23 38.39 24.82
C SER A 590 1.27 38.55 25.12
N ASN A 591 2.07 39.02 24.17
CA ASN A 591 3.52 39.12 24.27
C ASN A 591 4.04 40.58 24.39
N ASN A 592 3.14 41.54 24.62
CA ASN A 592 3.44 42.98 24.64
C ASN A 592 4.12 43.48 25.92
N THR A 593 4.35 42.63 26.93
CA THR A 593 4.83 43.07 28.24
C THR A 593 6.24 42.56 28.57
N LYS A 594 7.05 43.40 29.22
CA LYS A 594 8.35 43.00 29.76
C LYS A 594 8.61 43.64 31.13
N PRO A 595 8.85 42.84 32.18
CA PRO A 595 9.18 43.36 33.51
C PRO A 595 10.69 43.51 33.73
N LYS A 596 11.07 44.51 34.53
CA LYS A 596 12.43 44.74 35.03
C LYS A 596 12.40 45.04 36.53
N ALA A 597 13.09 44.24 37.31
CA ALA A 597 13.14 44.41 38.77
C ALA A 597 13.87 45.70 39.18
N ILE A 598 13.37 46.34 40.23
CA ILE A 598 13.95 47.54 40.86
C ILE A 598 13.79 47.45 42.39
N GLY A 599 14.86 47.74 43.12
CA GLY A 599 14.86 47.78 44.58
C GLY A 599 14.60 49.17 45.13
N ILE A 600 13.71 49.27 46.12
CA ILE A 600 13.52 50.47 46.93
C ILE A 600 14.26 50.24 48.26
N PRO A 601 15.32 51.01 48.55
CA PRO A 601 16.16 50.80 49.73
C PRO A 601 15.51 51.27 51.04
#